data_AF-A0A968JYD8-F1
#
_entry.id   AF-A0A968JYD8-F1
#
_cell.length_a   1.000
_cell.length_b   1.000
_cell.length_c   1.000
_cell.angle_alpha   90.00
_cell.angle_beta   90.00
_cell.angle_gamma   90.00
#
_symmetry.space_group_name_H-M   'P 1'
#
loop_
_entity.id
_entity.type
_entity.pdbx_description
1 polymer ?
#
loop_
_entity_poly.entity_id
_entity_poly.type
_entity_poly.pdbx_seq_one_letter_code
_entity_poly.pdbx_strand_id
1 'polypeptide(L)'
;MSINDRDIDLLNRNPEQLLLQLQDLIGIIVNKFIQSGKFHPWEKEEITQQVNEELLLKTAKIKSQFKGDALLRTYLATIIRNIYLEIIRSRKNNITVYQNKQIEFQEISNLDFLVLEEEMDRLRKAMEMYHKQKEKLMLCLTLKFRMPFVYEDFTRVFKQFTQADFKEFNESIKPYYECSDHLLYSALTRIFNQYENKYNTPDALRKWIKQKINELIDLLNGGAKYGYTEETFQFLFEKCFFKSNDSILHVKDEQRNSKSSE
;
A
#
# COMPACT_ATOMS: atom_id res chain seq x y z
N MET A 1 -2.19 -41.37 -21.12
CA MET A 1 -1.65 -41.00 -19.79
C MET A 1 -2.06 -39.56 -19.55
N SER A 2 -2.81 -39.27 -18.48
CA SER A 2 -3.20 -37.87 -18.22
C SER A 2 -1.97 -37.04 -17.82
N ILE A 3 -2.05 -35.72 -17.97
CA ILE A 3 -0.98 -34.81 -17.51
C ILE A 3 -0.69 -35.05 -16.02
N ASN A 4 -1.74 -35.31 -15.23
CA ASN A 4 -1.61 -35.60 -13.81
C ASN A 4 -0.86 -36.91 -13.54
N ASP A 5 -1.13 -37.97 -14.30
CA ASP A 5 -0.42 -39.26 -14.14
C ASP A 5 1.07 -39.11 -14.47
N ARG A 6 1.39 -38.30 -15.47
CA ARG A 6 2.77 -37.97 -15.83
C ARG A 6 3.46 -37.19 -14.71
N ASP A 7 2.81 -36.16 -14.16
CA ASP A 7 3.37 -35.35 -13.08
C ASP A 7 3.59 -36.21 -11.81
N ILE A 8 2.70 -37.17 -11.54
CA ILE A 8 2.84 -38.14 -10.43
C ILE A 8 4.00 -39.11 -10.68
N ASP A 9 4.18 -39.62 -11.91
CA ASP A 9 5.33 -40.46 -12.24
C ASP A 9 6.65 -39.69 -12.05
N LEU A 10 6.69 -38.42 -12.48
CA LEU A 10 7.83 -37.54 -12.29
C LEU A 10 8.11 -37.29 -10.80
N LEU A 11 7.10 -37.01 -9.98
CA LEU A 11 7.28 -36.86 -8.52
C LEU A 11 7.97 -38.09 -7.90
N ASN A 12 7.64 -39.28 -8.39
CA ASN A 12 8.15 -40.52 -7.82
C ASN A 12 9.54 -40.88 -8.32
N ARG A 13 9.84 -40.65 -9.60
CA ARG A 13 11.05 -41.12 -10.27
C ARG A 13 12.10 -40.04 -10.51
N ASN A 14 11.67 -38.81 -10.81
CA ASN A 14 12.56 -37.69 -11.14
C ASN A 14 11.93 -36.34 -10.73
N PRO A 15 11.98 -35.98 -9.44
CA PRO A 15 11.35 -34.77 -8.94
C PRO A 15 12.03 -33.49 -9.44
N GLU A 16 13.32 -33.54 -9.82
CA GLU A 16 14.03 -32.40 -10.41
C GLU A 16 13.38 -31.99 -11.74
N GLN A 17 13.07 -32.98 -12.59
CA GLN A 17 12.37 -32.75 -13.84
C GLN A 17 10.95 -32.19 -13.63
N LEU A 18 10.26 -32.62 -12.56
CA LEU A 18 8.96 -32.05 -12.18
C LEU A 18 9.09 -30.57 -11.82
N LEU A 19 10.11 -30.20 -11.03
CA LEU A 19 10.35 -28.81 -10.63
C LEU A 19 10.63 -27.89 -11.83
N LEU A 20 11.35 -28.37 -12.84
CA LEU A 20 11.54 -27.64 -14.10
C LEU A 20 10.20 -27.38 -14.81
N GLN A 21 9.27 -28.32 -14.77
CA GLN A 21 7.93 -28.15 -15.36
C GLN A 21 7.00 -27.24 -14.55
N LEU A 22 7.32 -27.01 -13.26
CA LEU A 22 6.56 -26.12 -12.39
C LEU A 22 7.01 -24.66 -12.47
N GLN A 23 8.08 -24.34 -13.20
CA GLN A 23 8.60 -22.96 -13.27
C GLN A 23 7.54 -21.97 -13.77
N ASP A 24 6.71 -22.36 -14.75
CA ASP A 24 5.59 -21.52 -15.22
C ASP A 24 4.57 -21.24 -14.10
N LEU A 25 4.23 -22.27 -13.31
CA LEU A 25 3.30 -22.16 -12.20
C LEU A 25 3.86 -21.28 -11.08
N ILE A 26 5.15 -21.47 -10.75
CA ILE A 26 5.87 -20.63 -9.79
C ILE A 26 5.85 -19.18 -10.28
N GLY A 27 6.20 -18.93 -11.55
CA GLY A 27 6.19 -17.60 -12.15
C GLY A 27 4.82 -16.91 -12.08
N ILE A 28 3.73 -17.63 -12.36
CA ILE A 28 2.35 -17.10 -12.21
C ILE A 28 2.08 -16.68 -10.76
N ILE A 29 2.46 -17.52 -9.79
CA ILE A 29 2.25 -17.23 -8.36
C ILE A 29 3.11 -16.04 -7.92
N VAL A 30 4.39 -15.98 -8.29
CA VAL A 30 5.30 -14.85 -8.02
C VAL A 30 4.72 -13.55 -8.52
N ASN A 31 4.33 -13.51 -9.80
CA ASN A 31 3.82 -12.30 -10.42
C ASN A 31 2.57 -11.81 -9.69
N LYS A 32 1.70 -12.72 -9.22
CA LYS A 32 0.53 -12.35 -8.41
C LYS A 32 0.93 -11.71 -7.07
N PHE A 33 1.97 -12.20 -6.41
CA PHE A 33 2.46 -11.60 -5.17
C PHE A 33 3.14 -10.24 -5.40
N ILE A 34 3.91 -10.07 -6.48
CA ILE A 34 4.49 -8.79 -6.89
C ILE A 34 3.39 -7.77 -7.19
N GLN A 35 2.37 -8.15 -7.98
CA GLN A 35 1.22 -7.30 -8.28
C GLN A 35 0.44 -6.88 -7.03
N SER A 36 0.47 -7.69 -5.97
CA SER A 36 -0.15 -7.37 -4.67
C SER A 36 0.74 -6.55 -3.73
N GLY A 37 1.89 -6.07 -4.18
CA GLY A 37 2.82 -5.25 -3.40
C GLY A 37 3.56 -6.00 -2.29
N LYS A 38 3.61 -7.35 -2.32
CA LYS A 38 4.29 -8.14 -1.29
C LYS A 38 5.79 -8.32 -1.54
N PHE A 39 6.21 -8.17 -2.79
CA PHE A 39 7.60 -8.21 -3.23
C PHE A 39 7.80 -7.15 -4.30
N HIS A 40 9.01 -6.61 -4.38
CA HIS A 40 9.39 -5.75 -5.49
C HIS A 40 9.69 -6.55 -6.76
N PRO A 41 9.48 -5.97 -7.97
CA PRO A 41 9.74 -6.67 -9.23
C PRO A 41 11.18 -7.20 -9.40
N TRP A 42 12.18 -6.49 -8.86
CA TRP A 42 13.58 -6.92 -8.95
C TRP A 42 13.92 -8.12 -8.05
N GLU A 43 13.09 -8.40 -7.05
CA GLU A 43 13.27 -9.56 -6.16
C GLU A 43 12.75 -10.86 -6.81
N LYS A 44 12.13 -10.78 -7.99
CA LYS A 44 11.47 -11.91 -8.64
C LYS A 44 12.38 -13.15 -8.74
N GLU A 45 13.61 -12.97 -9.20
CA GLU A 45 14.55 -14.08 -9.40
C GLU A 45 14.99 -14.69 -8.07
N GLU A 46 15.34 -13.84 -7.09
CA GLU A 46 15.73 -14.27 -5.74
C GLU A 46 14.63 -15.08 -5.06
N ILE A 47 13.39 -14.58 -5.08
CA ILE A 47 12.27 -15.29 -4.45
C ILE A 47 11.96 -16.59 -5.19
N THR A 48 12.04 -16.60 -6.53
CA THR A 48 11.86 -17.82 -7.32
C THR A 48 12.90 -18.87 -6.92
N GLN A 49 14.16 -18.45 -6.75
CA GLN A 49 15.24 -19.32 -6.31
C GLN A 49 15.01 -19.88 -4.89
N GLN A 50 14.63 -19.03 -3.93
CA GLN A 50 14.30 -19.47 -2.56
C GLN A 50 13.16 -20.50 -2.55
N VAL A 51 12.14 -20.29 -3.38
CA VAL A 51 11.03 -21.25 -3.50
C VAL A 51 11.48 -22.56 -4.12
N ASN A 52 12.35 -22.53 -5.12
CA ASN A 52 12.94 -23.74 -5.69
C ASN A 52 13.74 -24.53 -4.66
N GLU A 53 14.56 -23.85 -3.84
CA GLU A 53 15.32 -24.46 -2.75
C GLU A 53 14.41 -25.12 -1.70
N GLU A 54 13.40 -24.39 -1.22
CA GLU A 54 12.44 -24.94 -0.25
C GLU A 54 11.62 -26.11 -0.82
N LEU A 55 11.24 -26.05 -2.10
CA LEU A 55 10.56 -27.17 -2.74
C LEU A 55 11.46 -28.41 -2.84
N LEU A 56 12.73 -28.24 -3.20
CA LEU A 56 13.71 -29.33 -3.22
C LEU A 56 13.82 -29.98 -1.85
N LEU A 57 13.98 -29.18 -0.79
CA LEU A 57 14.05 -29.68 0.59
C LEU A 57 12.77 -30.42 1.03
N LYS A 58 11.60 -29.93 0.61
CA LYS A 58 10.29 -30.53 0.97
C LYS A 58 9.87 -31.69 0.07
N THR A 59 10.59 -31.99 -1.01
CA THR A 59 10.19 -32.98 -2.03
C THR A 59 9.90 -34.38 -1.45
N ALA A 60 10.75 -34.89 -0.55
CA ALA A 60 10.53 -36.19 0.09
C ALA A 60 9.23 -36.23 0.93
N LYS A 61 8.94 -35.11 1.61
CA LYS A 61 7.71 -34.94 2.39
C LYS A 61 6.49 -34.84 1.48
N ILE A 62 6.58 -34.10 0.38
CA ILE A 62 5.52 -34.00 -0.64
C ILE A 62 5.16 -35.39 -1.18
N LYS A 63 6.19 -36.19 -1.54
CA LYS A 63 6.01 -37.55 -2.06
C LYS A 63 5.31 -38.48 -1.07
N SER A 64 5.66 -38.41 0.22
CA SER A 64 5.05 -39.26 1.26
C SER A 64 3.65 -38.80 1.70
N GLN A 65 3.34 -37.51 1.58
CA GLN A 65 2.07 -36.95 2.05
C GLN A 65 0.99 -36.84 0.98
N PHE A 66 1.35 -36.84 -0.30
CA PHE A 66 0.38 -36.75 -1.39
C PHE A 66 -0.42 -38.04 -1.54
N LYS A 67 -1.73 -37.97 -1.27
CA LYS A 67 -2.65 -39.13 -1.31
C LYS A 67 -3.43 -39.30 -2.62
N GLY A 68 -3.31 -38.35 -3.55
CA GLY A 68 -4.06 -38.38 -4.82
C GLY A 68 -5.48 -37.83 -4.74
N ASP A 69 -5.90 -37.23 -3.62
CA ASP A 69 -7.25 -36.65 -3.44
C ASP A 69 -7.52 -35.43 -4.34
N ALA A 70 -6.47 -34.84 -4.92
CA ALA A 70 -6.54 -33.69 -5.82
C ALA A 70 -5.48 -33.81 -6.92
N LEU A 71 -5.62 -33.00 -7.98
CA LEU A 71 -4.57 -32.87 -8.99
C LEU A 71 -3.26 -32.42 -8.34
N LEU A 72 -2.15 -33.07 -8.72
CA LEU A 72 -0.84 -32.81 -8.14
C LEU A 72 -0.43 -31.33 -8.30
N ARG A 73 -0.75 -30.72 -9.44
CA ARG A 73 -0.52 -29.28 -9.68
C ARG A 73 -1.27 -28.38 -8.68
N THR A 74 -2.52 -28.70 -8.35
CA THR A 74 -3.31 -27.94 -7.37
C THR A 74 -2.72 -28.06 -5.97
N TYR A 75 -2.31 -29.27 -5.61
CA TYR A 75 -1.62 -29.54 -4.35
C TYR A 75 -0.30 -28.76 -4.24
N LEU A 76 0.53 -28.84 -5.28
CA LEU A 76 1.81 -28.12 -5.35
C LEU A 76 1.63 -26.60 -5.36
N ALA A 77 0.62 -26.07 -6.06
CA ALA A 77 0.30 -24.64 -6.01
C ALA A 77 0.03 -24.16 -4.58
N THR A 78 -0.63 -25.00 -3.76
CA THR A 78 -0.90 -24.70 -2.35
C THR A 78 0.38 -24.71 -1.53
N ILE A 79 1.26 -25.70 -1.75
CA ILE A 79 2.57 -25.76 -1.08
C ILE A 79 3.43 -24.56 -1.46
N ILE A 80 3.55 -24.25 -2.75
CA ILE A 80 4.28 -23.10 -3.27
C ILE A 80 3.78 -21.82 -2.57
N ARG A 81 2.46 -21.59 -2.55
CA ARG A 81 1.86 -20.45 -1.86
C ARG A 81 2.23 -20.40 -0.38
N ASN A 82 2.24 -21.54 0.31
CA ASN A 82 2.61 -21.59 1.72
C ASN A 82 4.09 -21.24 1.94
N ILE A 83 4.99 -21.68 1.06
CA ILE A 83 6.40 -21.30 1.08
C ILE A 83 6.55 -19.78 0.91
N TYR A 84 5.85 -19.16 -0.06
CA TYR A 84 5.85 -17.69 -0.18
C TYR A 84 5.40 -16.99 1.11
N LEU A 85 4.33 -17.48 1.75
CA LEU A 85 3.86 -16.92 3.01
C LEU A 85 4.87 -17.10 4.14
N GLU A 86 5.59 -18.23 4.19
CA GLU A 86 6.70 -18.45 5.12
C GLU A 86 7.82 -17.45 4.88
N ILE A 87 8.25 -17.22 3.63
CA ILE A 87 9.28 -16.22 3.28
C ILE A 87 8.86 -14.82 3.76
N ILE A 88 7.61 -14.41 3.50
CA ILE A 88 7.07 -13.12 3.96
C ILE A 88 7.08 -13.01 5.49
N ARG A 89 6.69 -14.09 6.20
CA ARG A 89 6.68 -14.12 7.67
C ARG A 89 8.09 -14.06 8.23
N SER A 90 9.03 -14.82 7.68
CA SER A 90 10.44 -14.81 8.08
C SER A 90 11.06 -13.43 7.89
N ARG A 91 10.74 -12.72 6.79
CA ARG A 91 11.17 -11.33 6.59
C ARG A 91 10.60 -10.39 7.64
N LYS A 92 9.31 -10.49 7.97
CA LYS A 92 8.69 -9.68 9.05
C LYS A 92 9.30 -9.95 10.44
N ASN A 93 9.58 -11.22 10.74
CA ASN A 93 10.18 -11.60 12.01
C ASN A 93 11.65 -11.12 12.10
N ASN A 94 12.39 -11.17 10.99
CA ASN A 94 13.74 -10.62 10.91
C ASN A 94 13.75 -9.10 11.09
N ILE A 95 12.74 -8.37 10.59
CA ILE A 95 12.59 -6.93 10.85
C ILE A 95 12.42 -6.64 12.36
N THR A 96 11.81 -7.56 13.12
CA THR A 96 11.57 -7.37 14.56
C THR A 96 12.84 -7.61 15.39
N VAL A 97 13.76 -8.45 14.92
CA VAL A 97 15.07 -8.71 15.57
C VAL A 97 16.14 -7.68 15.17
N TYR A 98 16.01 -7.07 13.99
CA TYR A 98 16.93 -6.04 13.50
C TYR A 98 16.64 -4.62 14.01
N GLN A 99 15.58 -4.38 14.79
CA GLN A 99 15.37 -3.06 15.41
C GLN A 99 16.41 -2.69 16.49
N ASN A 100 17.32 -3.61 16.87
CA ASN A 100 18.47 -3.33 17.75
C ASN A 100 19.82 -3.29 17.03
N LYS A 101 19.89 -3.51 15.72
CA LYS A 101 21.05 -3.10 14.92
C LYS A 101 20.67 -1.80 14.26
N GLN A 102 21.39 -0.73 14.60
CA GLN A 102 21.33 0.53 13.86
C GLN A 102 21.27 0.20 12.38
N ILE A 103 20.11 0.43 11.77
CA ILE A 103 20.00 0.54 10.32
C ILE A 103 20.93 1.71 10.05
N GLU A 104 22.10 1.44 9.48
CA GLU A 104 22.78 2.44 8.69
C GLU A 104 21.73 2.88 7.68
N PHE A 105 21.07 4.00 7.97
CA PHE A 105 20.38 4.76 6.96
C PHE A 105 21.46 4.96 5.91
N GLN A 106 21.40 4.22 4.81
CA GLN A 106 22.05 4.67 3.59
C GLN A 106 21.55 6.09 3.44
N GLU A 107 22.48 7.05 3.62
CA GLU A 107 22.20 8.45 3.39
C GLU A 107 21.49 8.48 2.04
N ILE A 108 20.21 8.88 2.06
CA ILE A 108 19.44 9.10 0.84
C ILE A 108 20.36 9.96 0.00
N SER A 109 20.83 9.44 -1.13
CA SER A 109 21.81 10.18 -1.90
C SER A 109 21.18 11.54 -2.23
N ASN A 110 21.97 12.61 -2.23
CA ASN A 110 21.42 13.94 -2.57
C ASN A 110 20.66 13.92 -3.92
N LEU A 111 21.00 12.97 -4.79
CA LEU A 111 20.29 12.68 -6.03
C LEU A 111 18.86 12.17 -5.81
N ASP A 112 18.65 11.23 -4.88
CA ASP A 112 17.33 10.67 -4.58
C ASP A 112 16.42 11.70 -3.91
N PHE A 113 16.98 12.59 -3.08
CA PHE A 113 16.24 13.71 -2.51
C PHE A 113 15.79 14.70 -3.59
N LEU A 114 16.68 15.05 -4.52
CA LEU A 114 16.35 15.93 -5.65
C LEU A 114 15.24 15.34 -6.52
N VAL A 115 15.31 14.04 -6.82
CA VAL A 115 14.25 13.33 -7.58
C VAL A 115 12.92 13.39 -6.84
N LEU A 116 12.91 13.21 -5.51
CA LEU A 116 11.69 13.30 -4.72
C LEU A 116 11.10 14.74 -4.74
N GLU A 117 11.94 15.77 -4.64
CA GLU A 117 11.49 17.16 -4.74
C GLU A 117 10.88 17.48 -6.11
N GLU A 118 11.50 17.00 -7.19
CA GLU A 118 10.96 17.13 -8.55
C GLU A 118 9.58 16.46 -8.67
N GLU A 119 9.43 15.23 -8.13
CA GLU A 119 8.15 14.52 -8.15
C GLU A 119 7.08 15.20 -7.28
N MET A 120 7.46 15.77 -6.13
CA MET A 120 6.58 16.59 -5.31
C MET A 120 6.13 17.86 -6.03
N ASP A 121 7.03 18.55 -6.73
CA ASP A 121 6.70 19.72 -7.54
C ASP A 121 5.76 19.38 -8.71
N ARG A 122 5.99 18.24 -9.36
CA ARG A 122 5.08 17.72 -10.40
C ARG A 122 3.68 17.45 -9.85
N LEU A 123 3.58 16.84 -8.67
CA LEU A 123 2.29 16.63 -8.00
C LEU A 123 1.60 17.96 -7.65
N ARG A 124 2.34 18.97 -7.15
CA ARG A 124 1.76 20.30 -6.89
C ARG A 124 1.21 20.93 -8.16
N LYS A 125 1.98 20.91 -9.25
CA LYS A 125 1.54 21.41 -10.57
C LYS A 125 0.32 20.67 -11.08
N ALA A 126 0.27 19.35 -10.95
CA ALA A 126 -0.90 18.54 -11.33
C ALA A 126 -2.13 18.92 -10.49
N MET A 127 -1.97 19.18 -9.19
CA MET A 127 -3.05 19.65 -8.33
C MET A 127 -3.56 21.06 -8.71
N GLU A 128 -2.70 21.96 -9.19
CA GLU A 128 -3.12 23.30 -9.65
C GLU A 128 -4.06 23.24 -10.87
N MET A 129 -3.96 22.19 -11.69
CA MET A 129 -4.82 22.02 -12.88
C MET A 129 -6.31 21.83 -12.52
N TYR A 130 -6.63 21.47 -11.27
CA TYR A 130 -8.01 21.31 -10.80
C TYR A 130 -8.70 22.63 -10.43
N HIS A 131 -7.98 23.76 -10.45
CA HIS A 131 -8.52 25.11 -10.25
C HIS A 131 -9.53 25.18 -9.08
N LYS A 132 -10.80 25.48 -9.38
CA LYS A 132 -11.90 25.61 -8.40
C LYS A 132 -12.17 24.35 -7.59
N GLN A 133 -11.77 23.17 -8.09
CA GLN A 133 -11.96 21.89 -7.41
C GLN A 133 -10.75 21.46 -6.57
N LYS A 134 -9.63 22.20 -6.62
CA LYS A 134 -8.39 21.85 -5.93
C LYS A 134 -8.60 21.62 -4.44
N GLU A 135 -9.21 22.57 -3.74
CA GLU A 135 -9.41 22.47 -2.28
C GLU A 135 -10.33 21.30 -1.91
N LYS A 136 -11.39 21.08 -2.70
CA LYS A 136 -12.30 19.95 -2.53
C LYS A 136 -11.57 18.61 -2.70
N LEU A 137 -10.73 18.52 -3.72
CA LEU A 137 -9.93 17.33 -4.01
C LEU A 137 -8.88 17.10 -2.91
N MET A 138 -8.19 18.15 -2.46
CA MET A 138 -7.26 18.11 -1.33
C MET A 138 -7.92 17.52 -0.09
N LEU A 139 -9.06 18.07 0.35
CA LEU A 139 -9.81 17.57 1.49
C LEU A 139 -10.21 16.09 1.32
N CYS A 140 -10.69 15.74 0.13
CA CYS A 140 -11.06 14.37 -0.22
C CYS A 140 -9.89 13.38 -0.12
N LEU A 141 -8.72 13.75 -0.64
CA LEU A 141 -7.51 12.93 -0.61
C LEU A 141 -6.94 12.80 0.80
N THR A 142 -6.88 13.90 1.57
CA THR A 142 -6.49 13.89 2.98
C THR A 142 -7.33 12.90 3.78
N LEU A 143 -8.66 12.93 3.62
CA LEU A 143 -9.57 12.01 4.31
C LEU A 143 -9.44 10.57 3.80
N LYS A 144 -9.32 10.36 2.47
CA LYS A 144 -9.17 9.03 1.87
C LYS A 144 -7.90 8.33 2.37
N PHE A 145 -6.80 9.05 2.46
CA PHE A 145 -5.51 8.51 2.94
C PHE A 145 -5.37 8.52 4.45
N ARG A 146 -6.45 8.79 5.19
CA ARG A 146 -6.48 8.79 6.66
C ARG A 146 -5.44 9.74 7.27
N MET A 147 -5.12 10.81 6.56
CA MET A 147 -4.22 11.84 7.07
C MET A 147 -4.93 12.66 8.13
N PRO A 148 -4.21 13.19 9.15
CA PRO A 148 -4.74 14.18 10.06
C PRO A 148 -5.26 15.40 9.30
N PHE A 149 -6.39 15.94 9.74
CA PHE A 149 -7.05 17.10 9.16
C PHE A 149 -7.49 18.07 10.26
N VAL A 150 -7.64 19.35 9.90
CA VAL A 150 -8.06 20.42 10.82
C VAL A 150 -9.28 21.16 10.29
N TYR A 151 -9.88 22.02 11.12
CA TYR A 151 -11.05 22.82 10.77
C TYR A 151 -10.82 23.70 9.53
N GLU A 152 -9.60 24.22 9.39
CA GLU A 152 -9.17 25.08 8.28
C GLU A 152 -9.28 24.36 6.93
N ASP A 153 -9.09 23.05 6.88
CA ASP A 153 -9.21 22.28 5.64
C ASP A 153 -10.65 22.27 5.10
N PHE A 154 -11.65 22.26 5.99
CA PHE A 154 -13.05 22.37 5.59
C PHE A 154 -13.42 23.79 5.17
N THR A 155 -12.93 24.82 5.87
CA THR A 155 -13.24 26.23 5.54
C THR A 155 -12.54 26.73 4.27
N ARG A 156 -11.48 26.05 3.82
CA ARG A 156 -10.93 26.25 2.47
C ARG A 156 -11.94 25.86 1.38
N VAL A 157 -12.70 24.78 1.59
CA VAL A 157 -13.72 24.28 0.65
C VAL A 157 -15.06 25.02 0.81
N PHE A 158 -15.52 25.19 2.05
CA PHE A 158 -16.83 25.75 2.40
C PHE A 158 -16.65 26.94 3.33
N LYS A 159 -16.73 28.17 2.81
CA LYS A 159 -16.46 29.39 3.60
C LYS A 159 -17.41 29.59 4.79
N GLN A 160 -18.60 29.01 4.70
CA GLN A 160 -19.66 29.05 5.69
C GLN A 160 -19.69 27.81 6.62
N PHE A 161 -18.68 26.93 6.56
CA PHE A 161 -18.57 25.76 7.44
C PHE A 161 -18.34 26.21 8.88
N THR A 162 -19.07 25.65 9.85
CA THR A 162 -18.97 26.09 11.25
C THR A 162 -18.19 25.09 12.12
N GLN A 163 -17.71 25.55 13.28
CA GLN A 163 -17.06 24.69 14.27
C GLN A 163 -18.00 23.59 14.80
N ALA A 164 -19.31 23.85 14.84
CA ALA A 164 -20.30 22.85 15.24
C ALA A 164 -20.37 21.71 14.21
N ASP A 165 -20.41 22.05 12.92
CA ASP A 165 -20.41 21.06 11.82
C ASP A 165 -19.12 20.22 11.83
N PHE A 166 -17.97 20.86 12.08
CA PHE A 166 -16.69 20.17 12.21
C PHE A 166 -16.67 19.18 13.36
N LYS A 167 -17.15 19.59 14.55
CA LYS A 167 -17.24 18.71 15.71
C LYS A 167 -18.17 17.54 15.42
N GLU A 168 -19.34 17.79 14.84
CA GLU A 168 -20.30 16.74 14.49
C GLU A 168 -19.69 15.74 13.49
N PHE A 169 -19.00 16.23 12.45
CA PHE A 169 -18.29 15.39 11.51
C PHE A 169 -17.24 14.52 12.20
N ASN A 170 -16.39 15.13 13.02
CA ASN A 170 -15.32 14.43 13.71
C ASN A 170 -15.85 13.35 14.66
N GLU A 171 -16.93 13.63 15.42
CA GLU A 171 -17.58 12.61 16.25
C GLU A 171 -18.18 11.47 15.41
N SER A 172 -18.77 11.77 14.25
CA SER A 172 -19.44 10.77 13.40
C SER A 172 -18.48 9.73 12.79
N ILE A 173 -17.18 10.03 12.74
CA ILE A 173 -16.16 9.14 12.15
C ILE A 173 -15.19 8.57 13.17
N LYS A 174 -15.39 8.78 14.48
CA LYS A 174 -14.52 8.22 15.52
C LYS A 174 -14.76 6.71 15.72
N PRO A 175 -13.70 5.91 15.96
CA PRO A 175 -12.27 6.25 15.81
C PRO A 175 -11.85 6.41 14.33
N TYR A 176 -11.27 7.57 13.97
CA TYR A 176 -11.01 7.98 12.59
C TYR A 176 -10.17 6.99 11.77
N TYR A 177 -9.13 6.42 12.39
CA TYR A 177 -8.21 5.50 11.72
C TYR A 177 -8.80 4.10 11.50
N GLU A 178 -9.89 3.75 12.21
CA GLU A 178 -10.51 2.42 12.15
C GLU A 178 -11.89 2.49 11.47
N CYS A 179 -12.42 3.68 11.23
CA CYS A 179 -13.76 3.81 10.68
C CYS A 179 -13.81 3.37 9.22
N SER A 180 -14.85 2.61 8.87
CA SER A 180 -15.00 2.07 7.52
C SER A 180 -15.05 3.18 6.45
N ASP A 181 -14.57 2.88 5.25
CA ASP A 181 -14.68 3.79 4.10
C ASP A 181 -16.15 4.19 3.86
N HIS A 182 -17.10 3.27 4.03
CA HIS A 182 -18.52 3.55 3.90
C HIS A 182 -18.99 4.66 4.86
N LEU A 183 -18.60 4.60 6.13
CA LEU A 183 -18.96 5.61 7.13
C LEU A 183 -18.31 6.96 6.81
N LEU A 184 -17.02 6.96 6.45
CA LEU A 184 -16.29 8.17 6.04
C LEU A 184 -16.98 8.86 4.86
N TYR A 185 -17.29 8.10 3.80
CA TYR A 185 -17.97 8.63 2.62
C TYR A 185 -19.38 9.13 2.94
N SER A 186 -20.12 8.43 3.81
CA SER A 186 -21.46 8.86 4.21
C SER A 186 -21.43 10.20 4.95
N ALA A 187 -20.51 10.35 5.91
CA ALA A 187 -20.33 11.60 6.65
C ALA A 187 -19.89 12.75 5.74
N LEU A 188 -18.93 12.50 4.84
CA LEU A 188 -18.40 13.52 3.93
C LEU A 188 -19.44 13.95 2.87
N THR A 189 -20.18 12.99 2.31
CA THR A 189 -21.25 13.27 1.34
C THR A 189 -22.37 14.11 1.96
N ARG A 190 -22.73 13.88 3.22
CA ARG A 190 -23.70 14.70 3.94
C ARG A 190 -23.29 16.18 3.97
N ILE A 191 -22.03 16.45 4.32
CA ILE A 191 -21.48 17.82 4.30
C ILE A 191 -21.54 18.40 2.89
N PHE A 192 -21.04 17.67 1.89
CA PHE A 192 -20.98 18.19 0.52
C PHE A 192 -22.38 18.50 -0.03
N ASN A 193 -23.37 17.65 0.25
CA ASN A 193 -24.74 17.87 -0.17
C ASN A 193 -25.36 19.11 0.50
N GLN A 194 -25.10 19.30 1.80
CA GLN A 194 -25.56 20.47 2.56
C GLN A 194 -25.00 21.78 2.01
N TYR A 195 -23.69 21.87 1.73
CA TYR A 195 -23.06 23.12 1.33
C TYR A 195 -23.01 23.37 -0.19
N GLU A 196 -23.10 22.33 -1.02
CA GLU A 196 -23.15 22.48 -2.49
C GLU A 196 -24.59 22.48 -3.03
N ASN A 197 -25.61 22.27 -2.18
CA ASN A 197 -27.00 22.08 -2.57
C ASN A 197 -27.17 20.97 -3.63
N LYS A 198 -26.61 19.79 -3.32
CA LYS A 198 -26.62 18.59 -4.20
C LYS A 198 -27.18 17.38 -3.47
N TYR A 199 -27.47 16.32 -4.21
CA TYR A 199 -28.02 15.07 -3.70
C TYR A 199 -27.18 13.87 -4.15
N ASN A 200 -25.86 13.95 -3.96
CA ASN A 200 -24.97 12.85 -4.31
C ASN A 200 -25.09 11.70 -3.31
N THR A 201 -24.83 10.48 -3.78
CA THR A 201 -24.70 9.30 -2.91
C THR A 201 -23.24 9.13 -2.44
N PRO A 202 -23.00 8.43 -1.31
CA PRO A 202 -21.65 8.11 -0.85
C PRO A 202 -20.80 7.37 -1.90
N ASP A 203 -21.43 6.46 -2.65
CA ASP A 203 -20.76 5.73 -3.73
C ASP A 203 -20.37 6.64 -4.91
N ALA A 204 -21.18 7.65 -5.23
CA ALA A 204 -20.85 8.63 -6.27
C ALA A 204 -19.61 9.44 -5.88
N LEU A 205 -19.51 9.86 -4.61
CA LEU A 205 -18.32 10.55 -4.11
C LEU A 205 -17.09 9.64 -4.12
N ARG A 206 -17.22 8.39 -3.67
CA ARG A 206 -16.14 7.38 -3.72
C ARG A 206 -15.60 7.19 -5.14
N LYS A 207 -16.49 7.00 -6.11
CA LYS A 207 -16.13 6.85 -7.54
C LYS A 207 -15.45 8.10 -8.08
N TRP A 208 -15.96 9.28 -7.74
CA TRP A 208 -15.36 10.55 -8.14
C TRP A 208 -13.94 10.69 -7.59
N ILE A 209 -13.69 10.41 -6.31
CA ILE A 209 -12.33 10.44 -5.75
C ILE A 209 -11.43 9.43 -6.45
N LYS A 210 -11.90 8.18 -6.64
CA LYS A 210 -11.11 7.15 -7.31
C LYS A 210 -10.73 7.54 -8.74
N GLN A 211 -11.67 8.14 -9.47
CA GLN A 211 -11.40 8.70 -10.80
C GLN A 211 -10.32 9.79 -10.74
N LYS A 212 -10.41 10.72 -9.78
CA LYS A 212 -9.43 11.81 -9.62
C LYS A 212 -8.04 11.32 -9.23
N ILE A 213 -7.95 10.28 -8.40
CA ILE A 213 -6.68 9.59 -8.09
C ILE A 213 -6.08 9.00 -9.36
N ASN A 214 -6.87 8.28 -10.17
CA ASN A 214 -6.38 7.69 -11.41
C ASN A 214 -5.93 8.77 -12.41
N GLU A 215 -6.69 9.86 -12.58
CA GLU A 215 -6.31 10.99 -13.43
C GLU A 215 -4.97 11.62 -12.98
N LEU A 216 -4.76 11.80 -11.66
CA LEU A 216 -3.50 12.29 -11.12
C LEU A 216 -2.35 11.31 -11.36
N ILE A 217 -2.58 10.02 -11.16
CA ILE A 217 -1.59 8.96 -11.45
C ILE A 217 -1.22 8.96 -12.93
N ASP A 218 -2.20 9.07 -13.83
CA ASP A 218 -1.97 9.10 -15.28
C ASP A 218 -1.17 10.34 -15.68
N LEU A 219 -1.46 11.51 -15.10
CA LEU A 219 -0.68 12.74 -15.31
C LEU A 219 0.76 12.61 -14.82
N LEU A 220 0.97 12.01 -13.64
CA LEU A 220 2.31 11.75 -13.13
C LEU A 220 3.04 10.73 -14.00
N ASN A 221 2.38 9.67 -14.45
CA ASN A 221 2.97 8.63 -15.29
C ASN A 221 3.28 9.10 -16.71
N GLY A 222 2.52 10.06 -17.25
CA GLY A 222 2.69 10.56 -18.63
C GLY A 222 4.05 11.18 -18.95
N GLY A 223 4.86 11.49 -17.93
CA GLY A 223 6.24 11.97 -18.09
C GLY A 223 7.22 11.40 -17.07
N ALA A 224 6.82 10.42 -16.26
CA ALA A 224 7.66 9.90 -15.19
C ALA A 224 8.64 8.83 -15.65
N LYS A 225 9.78 8.79 -14.94
CA LYS A 225 10.68 7.63 -14.90
C LYS A 225 10.07 6.43 -14.15
N TYR A 226 9.08 6.68 -13.30
CA TYR A 226 8.48 5.72 -12.37
C TYR A 226 7.00 5.50 -12.66
N GLY A 227 6.53 4.26 -12.51
CA GLY A 227 5.11 3.92 -12.62
C GLY A 227 4.41 4.08 -11.27
N TYR A 228 3.66 5.17 -11.10
CA TYR A 228 2.81 5.39 -9.95
C TYR A 228 1.66 4.39 -9.91
N THR A 229 1.46 3.82 -8.73
CA THR A 229 0.30 3.04 -8.31
C THR A 229 -0.47 3.87 -7.28
N GLU A 230 -1.65 3.42 -6.85
CA GLU A 230 -2.40 4.10 -5.79
C GLU A 230 -1.60 4.19 -4.48
N GLU A 231 -0.84 3.15 -4.14
CA GLU A 231 -0.02 3.11 -2.92
C GLU A 231 1.15 4.10 -2.98
N THR A 232 1.88 4.12 -4.10
CA THR A 232 3.02 5.06 -4.26
C THR A 232 2.54 6.51 -4.44
N PHE A 233 1.38 6.71 -5.06
CA PHE A 233 0.72 8.02 -5.10
C PHE A 233 0.33 8.50 -3.71
N GLN A 234 -0.28 7.63 -2.88
CA GLN A 234 -0.60 7.96 -1.50
C GLN A 234 0.65 8.42 -0.73
N PHE A 235 1.75 7.66 -0.82
CA PHE A 235 3.00 8.02 -0.15
C PHE A 235 3.53 9.38 -0.61
N LEU A 236 3.55 9.63 -1.93
CA LEU A 236 3.99 10.92 -2.48
C LEU A 236 3.07 12.06 -2.02
N PHE A 237 1.76 11.84 -2.01
CA PHE A 237 0.78 12.83 -1.57
C PHE A 237 0.96 13.18 -0.09
N GLU A 238 1.10 12.16 0.76
CA GLU A 238 1.43 12.32 2.18
C GLU A 238 2.72 13.12 2.34
N LYS A 239 3.82 12.74 1.67
CA LYS A 239 5.07 13.50 1.75
C LYS A 239 4.96 14.94 1.26
N CYS A 240 4.13 15.19 0.23
CA CYS A 240 4.02 16.50 -0.39
C CYS A 240 3.20 17.50 0.44
N PHE A 241 2.11 17.02 1.04
CA PHE A 241 1.12 17.88 1.69
C PHE A 241 1.02 17.68 3.20
N PHE A 242 1.53 16.56 3.71
CA PHE A 242 1.74 16.37 5.14
C PHE A 242 3.13 16.88 5.50
N LYS A 243 3.21 18.11 6.04
CA LYS A 243 4.39 18.48 6.80
C LYS A 243 4.41 17.58 8.03
N SER A 244 5.40 16.68 8.11
CA SER A 244 5.69 16.00 9.36
C SER A 244 5.73 17.06 10.46
N ASN A 245 4.85 16.92 11.46
CA ASN A 245 4.88 17.72 12.69
C ASN A 245 6.13 17.39 13.54
N ASP A 246 7.27 17.07 12.92
CA ASP A 246 8.53 16.79 13.61
C ASP A 246 9.05 18.02 14.37
N SER A 247 8.55 19.22 14.03
CA SER A 247 8.79 20.44 14.82
C SER A 247 8.04 20.46 16.17
N ILE A 248 7.05 19.59 16.40
CA ILE A 248 6.28 19.55 17.66
C ILE A 248 6.88 18.54 18.65
N LEU A 249 7.68 17.58 18.18
CA LEU A 249 8.37 16.62 19.05
C LEU A 249 9.63 17.22 19.69
N HIS A 250 10.35 18.13 19.02
CA HIS A 250 11.53 18.77 19.61
C HIS A 250 11.22 19.89 20.63
N VAL A 251 10.03 20.50 20.59
CA VAL A 251 9.64 21.55 21.56
C VAL A 251 9.26 20.96 22.93
N LYS A 252 8.87 19.68 22.99
CA LYS A 252 8.50 19.03 24.27
C LYS A 252 9.72 18.60 25.10
N ASP A 253 10.89 18.42 24.50
CA ASP A 253 12.11 18.08 25.23
C ASP A 253 12.82 19.32 25.82
N GLU A 254 12.72 20.49 25.18
CA GLU A 254 13.23 21.75 25.76
C GLU A 254 12.39 22.24 26.95
N GLN A 255 11.08 21.96 26.97
CA GLN A 255 10.21 22.32 28.10
C GLN A 255 10.27 21.34 29.28
N ARG A 256 10.87 20.15 29.13
CA ARG A 256 11.17 19.24 30.24
C ARG A 256 12.51 19.56 30.92
N ASN A 257 13.50 20.04 30.17
CA ASN A 257 14.81 20.41 30.73
C ASN A 257 14.83 21.78 31.43
N SER A 258 13.83 22.64 31.21
CA SER A 258 13.69 23.94 31.90
C SER A 258 12.94 23.86 33.23
N LYS A 259 12.30 22.74 33.58
CA LYS A 259 11.59 22.53 34.86
C LYS A 259 12.37 21.72 35.89
N SER A 260 13.62 21.35 35.60
CA SER A 260 14.47 20.57 36.50
C SER A 260 15.61 21.38 37.13
N SER A 261 15.58 22.71 36.98
CA SER A 261 16.62 23.64 37.45
C SER A 261 16.08 24.76 38.35
N GLU A 262 14.91 24.55 38.98
CA GLU A 262 14.39 25.37 40.09
C GLU A 262 14.13 24.50 41.31
#